data_AF-A0A660UIL8-F1
#
_entry.id   AF-A0A660UIL8-F1
#
_cell.length_a   1.000
_cell.length_b   1.000
_cell.length_c   1.000
_cell.angle_alpha   90.00
_cell.angle_beta   90.00
_cell.angle_gamma   90.00
#
_symmetry.space_group_name_H-M   'P 1'
#
loop_
_entity.id
_entity.type
_entity.pdbx_description
1 polymer ?
#
loop_
_entity_poly.entity_id
_entity_poly.type
_entity_poly.pdbx_seq_one_letter_code
_entity_poly.pdbx_strand_id
1 'polypeptide(L)'
;MGERSELERRLKELSLLYEISSLLTSAVDVDELLNLIARIVVEKLGVKACSVRLLDEETGEMVLKAVYGLSREYIDKGPVVVWKSPLKDVIMKGETVYIEDASTDPRVQYPEEARKEGIKSMLCLALMINGKPIGALSVYTDRPRRFTIDEIWLLQSIAN
;
A
#
# COMPACT_ATOMS: atom_id res chain seq x y z
N MET A 1 32.06 3.80 -2.57
CA MET A 1 30.98 2.81 -2.83
C MET A 1 29.58 3.37 -2.59
N GLY A 2 29.35 4.29 -1.64
CA GLY A 2 27.99 4.83 -1.38
C GLY A 2 27.42 5.78 -2.45
N GLU A 3 28.26 6.51 -3.18
CA GLU A 3 27.79 7.50 -4.17
C GLU A 3 27.16 6.86 -5.42
N ARG A 4 27.63 5.66 -5.80
CA ARG A 4 27.09 4.89 -6.92
C ARG A 4 25.75 4.23 -6.56
N SER A 5 25.57 3.75 -5.32
CA SER A 5 24.26 3.23 -4.89
C SER A 5 23.24 4.33 -4.67
N GLU A 6 23.66 5.52 -4.19
CA GLU A 6 22.79 6.70 -4.07
C GLU A 6 22.29 7.17 -5.45
N LEU A 7 23.18 7.18 -6.46
CA LEU A 7 22.83 7.56 -7.83
C LEU A 7 21.92 6.53 -8.50
N GLU A 8 22.23 5.24 -8.36
CA GLU A 8 21.36 4.14 -8.83
C GLU A 8 19.99 4.18 -8.16
N ARG A 9 19.94 4.52 -6.86
CA ARG A 9 18.69 4.72 -6.10
C ARG A 9 17.86 5.86 -6.67
N ARG A 10 18.46 7.05 -6.81
CA ARG A 10 17.78 8.23 -7.39
C ARG A 10 17.31 7.98 -8.82
N LEU A 11 18.08 7.24 -9.62
CA LEU A 11 17.67 6.82 -10.96
C LEU A 11 16.45 5.89 -10.94
N LYS A 12 16.41 4.94 -10.01
CA LYS A 12 15.29 4.01 -9.86
C LYS A 12 14.01 4.74 -9.44
N GLU A 13 14.14 5.68 -8.51
CA GLU A 13 13.07 6.52 -8.01
C GLU A 13 12.54 7.46 -9.10
N LEU A 14 13.42 8.18 -9.80
CA LEU A 14 13.06 9.04 -10.93
C LEU A 14 12.43 8.24 -12.07
N SER A 15 12.92 7.04 -12.36
CA SER A 15 12.35 6.18 -13.39
C SER A 15 10.93 5.76 -13.03
N LEU A 16 10.68 5.39 -11.76
CA LEU A 16 9.34 4.98 -11.32
C LEU A 16 8.36 6.18 -11.35
N LEU A 17 8.81 7.34 -10.85
CA LEU A 17 8.05 8.59 -10.89
C LEU A 17 7.74 9.03 -12.32
N TYR A 18 8.71 8.91 -13.23
CA TYR A 18 8.50 9.23 -14.64
C TYR A 18 7.54 8.26 -15.32
N GLU A 19 7.66 6.97 -15.04
CA GLU A 19 6.75 5.94 -15.54
C GLU A 19 5.32 6.24 -15.04
N ILE A 20 5.14 6.50 -13.74
CA ILE A 20 3.85 6.89 -13.15
C ILE A 20 3.31 8.22 -13.73
N SER A 21 4.15 9.24 -13.90
CA SER A 21 3.77 10.56 -14.44
C SER A 21 3.39 10.50 -15.92
N SER A 22 4.12 9.73 -16.72
CA SER A 22 3.78 9.47 -18.11
C SER A 22 2.45 8.71 -18.22
N LEU A 23 2.20 7.79 -17.28
CA LEU A 23 0.94 7.04 -17.22
C LEU A 23 -0.23 7.93 -16.79
N LEU A 24 -0.02 8.83 -15.82
CA LEU A 24 -0.97 9.87 -15.41
C LEU A 24 -1.43 10.74 -16.59
N THR A 25 -0.53 11.11 -17.50
CA THR A 25 -0.90 11.88 -18.70
C THR A 25 -1.65 11.08 -19.76
N SER A 26 -1.63 9.75 -19.68
CA SER A 26 -2.30 8.83 -20.62
C SER A 26 -3.58 8.19 -20.08
N ALA A 27 -3.74 8.15 -18.75
CA ALA A 27 -4.85 7.51 -18.08
C ALA A 27 -6.07 8.45 -18.11
N VAL A 28 -7.14 7.98 -18.76
CA VAL A 28 -8.43 8.68 -18.81
C VAL A 28 -9.27 8.34 -17.56
N ASP A 29 -8.88 7.31 -16.79
CA ASP A 29 -9.60 6.80 -15.62
C ASP A 29 -8.66 6.62 -14.41
N VAL A 30 -9.07 7.14 -13.25
CA VAL A 30 -8.37 7.04 -11.97
C VAL A 30 -8.26 5.58 -11.51
N ASP A 31 -9.28 4.77 -11.77
CA ASP A 31 -9.29 3.37 -11.35
C ASP A 31 -8.25 2.55 -12.12
N GLU A 32 -8.04 2.83 -13.42
CA GLU A 32 -6.98 2.19 -14.22
C GLU A 32 -5.59 2.53 -13.68
N LEU A 33 -5.36 3.79 -13.32
CA LEU A 33 -4.09 4.23 -12.74
C LEU A 33 -3.80 3.52 -11.41
N LEU A 34 -4.79 3.45 -10.50
CA LEU A 34 -4.59 2.81 -9.20
C LEU A 34 -4.28 1.31 -9.34
N ASN A 35 -4.94 0.63 -10.29
CA ASN A 35 -4.65 -0.77 -10.61
C ASN A 35 -3.23 -0.95 -11.15
N LEU A 36 -2.78 -0.02 -11.99
CA LEU A 36 -1.43 -0.02 -12.53
C LEU A 36 -0.38 0.20 -11.44
N ILE A 37 -0.60 1.15 -10.53
CA ILE A 37 0.27 1.39 -9.37
C ILE A 37 0.37 0.13 -8.52
N ALA A 38 -0.76 -0.51 -8.17
CA ALA A 38 -0.76 -1.73 -7.38
C ALA A 38 0.07 -2.84 -8.02
N ARG A 39 -0.05 -3.02 -9.35
CA ARG A 39 0.75 -3.99 -10.11
C ARG A 39 2.25 -3.65 -10.09
N ILE A 40 2.63 -2.41 -10.40
CA ILE A 40 4.04 -1.96 -10.43
C ILE A 40 4.70 -2.18 -9.07
N VAL A 41 4.01 -1.82 -7.98
CA VAL A 41 4.51 -2.02 -6.61
C VAL A 41 4.82 -3.49 -6.35
N VAL A 42 3.92 -4.39 -6.72
CA VAL A 42 4.12 -5.84 -6.53
C VAL A 42 5.32 -6.36 -7.31
N GLU A 43 5.39 -6.02 -8.60
CA GLU A 43 6.44 -6.49 -9.50
C GLU A 43 7.83 -5.96 -9.12
N LYS A 44 7.93 -4.67 -8.74
CA LYS A 44 9.21 -4.02 -8.43
C LYS A 44 9.75 -4.39 -7.06
N LEU A 45 8.88 -4.58 -6.07
CA LEU A 45 9.30 -4.95 -4.70
C LEU A 45 9.38 -6.47 -4.49
N GLY A 46 8.84 -7.28 -5.40
CA GLY A 46 8.78 -8.74 -5.24
C GLY A 46 8.04 -9.12 -3.97
N VAL A 47 6.87 -8.52 -3.77
CA VAL A 47 5.97 -8.73 -2.63
C VAL A 47 4.79 -9.59 -3.06
N LYS A 48 4.00 -10.10 -2.11
CA LYS A 48 2.87 -10.98 -2.42
C LYS A 48 1.76 -10.21 -3.13
N ALA A 49 1.41 -9.04 -2.60
CA ALA A 49 0.29 -8.26 -3.08
C ALA A 49 0.36 -6.78 -2.70
N CYS A 50 -0.46 -5.98 -3.36
CA CYS A 50 -0.69 -4.57 -3.03
C CYS A 50 -2.18 -4.26 -3.16
N SER A 51 -2.70 -3.38 -2.30
CA SER A 51 -4.05 -2.82 -2.43
C SER A 51 -4.07 -1.32 -2.16
N VAL A 52 -4.94 -0.63 -2.87
CA VAL A 52 -5.26 0.79 -2.65
C VAL A 52 -6.70 0.86 -2.18
N ARG A 53 -6.91 1.47 -1.01
CA ARG A 53 -8.24 1.75 -0.47
C ARG A 53 -8.42 3.23 -0.25
N LEU A 54 -9.57 3.77 -0.62
CA LEU A 54 -9.93 5.16 -0.35
C LEU A 54 -10.90 5.23 0.82
N LEU A 55 -10.77 6.28 1.63
CA LEU A 55 -11.69 6.55 2.72
C LEU A 55 -12.99 7.12 2.15
N ASP A 56 -14.09 6.45 2.44
CA ASP A 56 -15.41 7.04 2.36
C ASP A 56 -15.66 7.84 3.64
N GLU A 57 -15.78 9.16 3.52
CA GLU A 57 -15.95 10.05 4.67
C GLU A 57 -17.34 9.91 5.33
N GLU A 58 -18.37 9.49 4.58
CA GLU A 58 -19.73 9.36 5.10
C GLU A 58 -19.86 8.09 5.96
N THR A 59 -19.31 6.98 5.47
CA THR A 59 -19.43 5.67 6.13
C THR A 59 -18.24 5.35 7.02
N GLY A 60 -17.07 5.95 6.76
CA GLY A 60 -15.82 5.60 7.41
C GLY A 60 -15.14 4.34 6.91
N GLU A 61 -15.58 3.83 5.76
CA GLU A 61 -15.07 2.59 5.19
C GLU A 61 -13.87 2.84 4.27
N MET A 62 -12.92 1.91 4.30
CA MET A 62 -11.78 1.87 3.37
C MET A 62 -12.19 1.05 2.14
N VAL A 63 -12.79 1.75 1.18
CA VAL A 63 -13.31 1.19 -0.07
C VAL A 63 -12.16 0.76 -0.97
N LEU A 64 -12.16 -0.50 -1.39
CA LEU A 64 -11.14 -1.03 -2.29
C LEU A 64 -11.29 -0.42 -3.69
N LYS A 65 -10.23 0.24 -4.17
CA LYS A 65 -10.16 0.84 -5.52
C LYS A 65 -9.23 0.08 -6.46
N ALA A 66 -8.16 -0.47 -5.91
CA ALA A 66 -7.25 -1.29 -6.68
C ALA A 66 -6.66 -2.42 -5.84
N VAL A 67 -6.37 -3.53 -6.50
CA VAL A 67 -5.75 -4.69 -5.87
C VAL A 67 -4.98 -5.50 -6.90
N TYR A 68 -3.81 -5.99 -6.50
CA TYR A 68 -3.04 -6.93 -7.29
C TYR A 68 -2.41 -7.99 -6.38
N GLY A 69 -2.58 -9.27 -6.71
CA GLY A 69 -1.97 -10.40 -6.00
C GLY A 69 -2.75 -10.97 -4.79
N LEU A 70 -3.92 -10.42 -4.45
CA LEU A 70 -4.81 -10.99 -3.42
C LEU A 70 -5.89 -11.89 -4.05
N SER A 71 -6.26 -12.96 -3.35
CA SER A 71 -7.41 -13.79 -3.75
C SER A 71 -8.74 -13.05 -3.60
N ARG A 72 -9.74 -13.48 -4.36
CA ARG A 72 -11.12 -12.98 -4.24
C ARG A 72 -11.72 -13.29 -2.87
N GLU A 73 -11.41 -14.45 -2.28
CA GLU A 73 -11.86 -14.81 -0.94
C GLU A 73 -11.37 -13.80 0.12
N TYR A 74 -10.10 -13.37 0.02
CA TYR A 74 -9.56 -12.38 0.94
C TYR A 74 -10.07 -10.96 0.67
N ILE A 75 -10.41 -10.63 -0.58
CA ILE A 75 -11.02 -9.35 -0.93
C ILE A 75 -12.44 -9.25 -0.37
N ASP A 76 -13.21 -10.33 -0.47
CA ASP A 76 -14.63 -10.42 -0.12
C ASP A 76 -14.88 -10.71 1.38
N LYS A 77 -13.84 -10.69 2.22
CA LYS A 77 -13.93 -10.96 3.67
C LYS A 77 -14.78 -9.98 4.49
N GLY A 78 -15.13 -8.83 3.91
CA GLY A 78 -15.91 -7.78 4.55
C GLY A 78 -15.24 -6.39 4.50
N PRO A 79 -15.97 -5.35 4.92
CA PRO A 79 -15.50 -3.97 4.87
C PRO A 79 -14.38 -3.73 5.88
N VAL A 80 -13.34 -3.00 5.44
CA VAL A 80 -12.29 -2.51 6.35
C VAL A 80 -12.73 -1.16 6.86
N VAL A 81 -13.21 -1.07 8.10
CA VAL A 81 -13.70 0.19 8.66
C VAL A 81 -12.55 0.90 9.37
N VAL A 82 -12.12 2.07 8.87
CA VAL A 82 -10.95 2.76 9.42
C VAL A 82 -11.17 3.08 10.90
N TRP A 83 -12.37 3.53 11.26
CA TRP A 83 -12.71 3.93 12.64
C TRP A 83 -12.69 2.79 13.66
N LYS A 84 -12.78 1.53 13.21
CA LYS A 84 -12.68 0.34 14.05
C LYS A 84 -11.26 -0.21 14.11
N SER A 85 -10.35 0.27 13.25
CA SER A 85 -8.96 -0.16 13.26
C SER A 85 -8.16 0.72 14.21
N PRO A 86 -7.32 0.14 15.08
CA PRO A 86 -6.29 0.90 15.79
C PRO A 86 -5.29 1.61 14.84
N LEU A 87 -5.28 1.27 13.54
CA LEU A 87 -4.49 1.96 12.52
C LEU A 87 -5.06 3.33 12.14
N LYS A 88 -6.30 3.64 12.55
CA LYS A 88 -7.00 4.90 12.27
C LYS A 88 -6.11 6.10 12.48
N ASP A 89 -5.65 6.31 13.70
CA ASP A 89 -4.97 7.56 14.06
C ASP A 89 -3.61 7.66 13.37
N VAL A 90 -2.99 6.53 13.02
CA VAL A 90 -1.71 6.50 12.33
C VAL A 90 -1.88 6.84 10.85
N ILE A 91 -2.87 6.23 10.19
CA ILE A 91 -3.21 6.53 8.79
C ILE A 91 -3.71 7.98 8.67
N MET A 92 -4.56 8.44 9.60
CA MET A 92 -5.06 9.82 9.60
C MET A 92 -3.99 10.87 9.92
N LYS A 93 -2.87 10.48 10.52
CA LYS A 93 -1.69 11.35 10.72
C LYS A 93 -0.71 11.33 9.56
N GLY A 94 -0.99 10.57 8.50
CA GLY A 94 -0.06 10.42 7.38
C GLY A 94 1.12 9.49 7.66
N GLU A 95 1.06 8.71 8.75
CA GLU A 95 2.17 7.87 9.19
C GLU A 95 2.15 6.49 8.51
N THR A 96 3.33 5.89 8.38
CA THR A 96 3.50 4.53 7.85
C THR A 96 3.45 3.51 8.99
N VAL A 97 2.63 2.47 8.83
CA VAL A 97 2.52 1.37 9.79
C VAL A 97 3.13 0.10 9.23
N TYR A 98 4.06 -0.47 9.99
CA TYR A 98 4.54 -1.81 9.77
C TYR A 98 3.88 -2.80 10.72
N ILE A 99 3.38 -3.90 10.15
CA ILE A 99 2.77 -5.03 10.85
C ILE A 99 3.69 -6.23 10.64
N GLU A 100 4.35 -6.67 11.71
CA GLU A 100 5.31 -7.79 11.65
C GLU A 100 4.64 -9.13 11.41
N ASP A 101 3.47 -9.36 12.02
CA ASP A 101 2.68 -10.57 11.86
C ASP A 101 1.18 -10.24 11.75
N ALA A 102 0.65 -10.36 10.53
CA ALA A 102 -0.74 -10.06 10.25
C ALA A 102 -1.76 -11.01 10.92
N SER A 103 -1.31 -12.18 11.39
CA SER A 103 -2.17 -13.17 12.03
C SER A 103 -2.34 -12.96 13.53
N THR A 104 -1.48 -12.17 14.16
CA THR A 104 -1.47 -11.94 15.61
C THR A 104 -1.57 -10.47 16.00
N ASP A 105 -1.31 -9.55 15.07
CA ASP A 105 -1.33 -8.12 15.36
C ASP A 105 -2.77 -7.62 15.60
N PRO A 106 -3.05 -7.00 16.77
CA PRO A 106 -4.40 -6.58 17.15
C PRO A 106 -4.95 -5.45 16.27
N ARG A 107 -4.11 -4.85 15.43
CA ARG A 107 -4.50 -3.78 14.50
C ARG A 107 -5.11 -4.34 13.21
N VAL A 108 -4.98 -5.65 12.96
CA VAL A 108 -5.57 -6.36 11.82
C VAL A 108 -6.98 -6.84 12.17
N GLN A 109 -7.99 -6.41 11.41
CA GLN A 109 -9.39 -6.75 11.67
C GLN A 109 -9.75 -8.20 11.32
N TYR A 110 -9.01 -8.79 10.38
CA TYR A 110 -9.29 -10.11 9.80
C TYR A 110 -8.03 -11.00 9.80
N PRO A 111 -7.50 -11.35 10.99
CA PRO A 111 -6.24 -12.09 11.10
C PRO A 111 -6.34 -13.51 10.56
N GLU A 112 -7.50 -14.16 10.69
CA GLU A 112 -7.73 -15.53 10.20
C GLU A 112 -7.76 -15.60 8.68
N GLU A 113 -8.41 -14.64 8.03
CA GLU A 113 -8.44 -14.50 6.58
C GLU A 113 -7.05 -14.12 6.06
N ALA A 114 -6.30 -13.26 6.76
CA ALA A 114 -4.92 -12.95 6.41
C ALA A 114 -4.03 -14.20 6.47
N ARG A 115 -4.22 -15.03 7.50
CA ARG A 115 -3.53 -16.31 7.66
C ARG A 115 -3.86 -17.29 6.54
N LYS A 116 -5.14 -17.44 6.17
CA LYS A 116 -5.58 -18.31 5.06
C LYS A 116 -5.06 -17.84 3.72
N GLU A 117 -5.06 -16.53 3.48
CA GLU A 117 -4.49 -15.93 2.28
C GLU A 117 -2.96 -16.13 2.20
N GLY A 118 -2.31 -16.48 3.31
CA GLY A 118 -0.87 -16.64 3.40
C GLY A 118 -0.12 -15.30 3.56
N ILE A 119 -0.79 -14.26 4.06
CA ILE A 119 -0.16 -12.99 4.41
C ILE A 119 0.58 -13.15 5.74
N LYS A 120 1.85 -12.75 5.76
CA LYS A 120 2.71 -12.78 6.94
C LYS A 120 2.97 -11.40 7.51
N SER A 121 3.50 -10.46 6.73
CA SER A 121 3.70 -9.08 7.19
C SER A 121 3.02 -8.08 6.24
N MET A 122 2.80 -6.87 6.74
CA MET A 122 2.17 -5.79 5.98
C MET A 122 2.88 -4.46 6.22
N LEU A 123 2.88 -3.62 5.20
CA LEU A 123 3.22 -2.20 5.32
C LEU A 123 2.03 -1.38 4.81
N CYS A 124 1.50 -0.51 5.66
CA CYS A 124 0.36 0.35 5.35
C CYS A 124 0.83 1.80 5.37
N LEU A 125 0.61 2.51 4.27
CA LEU A 125 0.94 3.92 4.11
C LEU A 125 -0.35 4.70 3.89
N ALA A 126 -0.46 5.88 4.50
CA ALA A 126 -1.54 6.80 4.18
C ALA A 126 -1.36 7.36 2.76
N LEU A 127 -2.44 7.41 2.00
CA LEU A 127 -2.49 8.14 0.74
C LEU A 127 -2.83 9.59 1.05
N MET A 128 -1.98 10.52 0.63
CA MET A 128 -2.09 11.93 0.94
C MET A 128 -2.39 12.73 -0.32
N ILE A 129 -3.33 13.69 -0.23
CA ILE A 129 -3.53 14.73 -1.24
C ILE A 129 -3.55 16.07 -0.52
N ASN A 130 -2.66 16.99 -0.92
CA ASN A 130 -2.55 18.33 -0.33
C ASN A 130 -2.47 18.31 1.21
N GLY A 131 -1.73 17.36 1.77
CA GLY A 131 -1.57 17.20 3.22
C GLY A 131 -2.77 16.58 3.94
N LYS A 132 -3.79 16.09 3.23
CA LYS A 132 -4.94 15.38 3.79
C LYS A 132 -4.89 13.89 3.47
N PRO A 133 -5.12 12.99 4.44
CA PRO A 133 -5.24 11.57 4.19
C PRO A 133 -6.56 11.27 3.47
N ILE A 134 -6.49 10.64 2.31
CA ILE A 134 -7.65 10.25 1.50
C ILE A 134 -7.86 8.73 1.45
N GLY A 135 -6.94 7.96 2.02
CA GLY A 135 -6.95 6.51 1.90
C GLY A 135 -5.66 5.87 2.41
N ALA A 136 -5.43 4.63 1.97
CA ALA A 136 -4.23 3.88 2.30
C ALA A 136 -3.77 2.99 1.14
N LEU A 137 -2.45 2.90 1.00
CA LEU A 137 -1.76 1.89 0.19
C LEU A 137 -1.21 0.83 1.15
N SER A 138 -1.57 -0.43 0.91
CA SER A 138 -1.12 -1.56 1.72
C SER A 138 -0.33 -2.54 0.86
N VAL A 139 0.86 -2.89 1.32
CA VAL A 139 1.72 -3.91 0.74
C VAL A 139 1.71 -5.14 1.65
N TYR A 140 1.59 -6.31 1.03
CA TYR A 140 1.46 -7.59 1.72
C TYR A 140 2.61 -8.52 1.32
N THR A 141 3.09 -9.30 2.28
CA THR A 141 4.17 -10.27 2.05
C THR A 141 3.72 -11.67 2.46
N ASP A 142 4.29 -12.69 1.83
CA ASP A 142 4.06 -14.10 2.11
C ASP A 142 5.06 -14.70 3.12
N ARG A 143 6.04 -13.88 3.53
CA ARG A 143 7.07 -14.19 4.53
C ARG A 143 7.34 -12.96 5.39
N PRO A 144 7.77 -13.12 6.65
CA PRO A 144 8.20 -11.99 7.47
C PRO A 144 9.26 -11.18 6.73
N ARG A 145 8.97 -9.91 6.47
CA ARG A 145 9.85 -9.00 5.73
C ARG A 145 9.87 -7.65 6.40
N ARG A 146 11.06 -7.23 6.80
CA ARG A 146 11.35 -5.84 7.11
C ARG A 146 11.62 -5.09 5.81
N PHE A 147 10.92 -3.98 5.61
CA PHE A 147 11.13 -3.11 4.46
C PHE A 147 12.37 -2.25 4.69
N THR A 148 13.17 -2.04 3.64
CA THR A 148 14.31 -1.14 3.72
C THR A 148 13.84 0.32 3.71
N ILE A 149 14.69 1.24 4.15
CA ILE A 149 14.39 2.68 4.08
C ILE A 149 14.06 3.11 2.65
N ASP A 150 14.79 2.57 1.66
CA ASP A 150 14.58 2.88 0.24
C ASP A 150 13.23 2.38 -0.27
N GLU A 151 12.79 1.20 0.17
CA GLU A 151 11.46 0.66 -0.17
C GLU A 151 10.35 1.50 0.46
N ILE A 152 10.54 1.93 1.70
CA ILE A 152 9.59 2.80 2.40
C ILE A 152 9.51 4.15 1.70
N TRP A 153 10.64 4.77 1.34
CA TRP A 153 10.68 6.05 0.63
C TRP A 153 10.03 5.96 -0.75
N LEU A 154 10.27 4.88 -1.49
CA LEU A 154 9.63 4.63 -2.77
C LEU A 154 8.11 4.52 -2.62
N LEU A 155 7.63 3.79 -1.61
CA LEU A 155 6.21 3.67 -1.35
C LEU A 155 5.59 4.99 -0.87
N GLN A 156 6.34 5.78 -0.08
CA GLN A 156 5.91 7.11 0.36
C GLN A 156 5.86 8.11 -0.79
N SER A 157 6.74 8.04 -1.79
CA SER A 157 6.67 8.92 -2.97
C SER A 157 5.52 8.57 -3.90
N ILE A 158 5.06 7.32 -3.91
CA ILE A 158 3.84 6.89 -4.60
C ILE A 158 2.58 7.34 -3.84
N ALA A 159 2.65 7.38 -2.51
CA ALA A 159 1.51 7.66 -1.65
C ALA A 159 1.26 9.15 -1.37
N ASN A 160 2.07 10.06 -1.89
CA ASN A 160 1.99 11.52 -1.69
C ASN A 160 1.58 12.29 -2.95
#